data_AF-A0A3D2S9D8-F1
#
_entry.id   AF-A0A3D2S9D8-F1
#
_cell.length_a   1.000
_cell.length_b   1.000
_cell.length_c   1.000
_cell.angle_alpha   90.00
_cell.angle_beta   90.00
_cell.angle_gamma   90.00
#
_symmetry.space_group_name_H-M   'P 1'
#
loop_
_entity.id
_entity.type
_entity.pdbx_description
1 polymer ?
#
loop_
_entity_poly.entity_id
_entity_poly.type
_entity_poly.pdbx_seq_one_letter_code
_entity_poly.pdbx_strand_id
1 'polypeptide(L)'
;AQEAHEAIRPTFMENHTAGASSDEQKLYKLIWRRTLASQMADAKLEKTTVTIDISTRKEQLQAKGEVILFDGFLKLYTESVSEDEDAEESGIIPPLQSGDELSLREMLATERFSKHPPRYTEASLVKKLEELGIGRPSTYAPTISTIQKRGYVEKRDKEGTPR
;
A
#
# COMPACT_ATOMS: atom_id res chain seq x y z
N ALA A 1 0.50 18.71 23.29
CA ALA A 1 1.02 17.61 24.11
C ALA A 1 0.13 17.27 25.32
N GLN A 2 -1.11 17.77 25.41
CA GLN A 2 -1.98 17.58 26.60
C GLN A 2 -3.06 16.51 26.41
N GLU A 3 -3.39 16.14 25.16
CA GLU A 3 -4.47 15.18 24.85
C GLU A 3 -3.97 13.87 24.23
N ALA A 4 -2.75 13.86 23.68
CA ALA A 4 -2.12 12.69 23.08
C ALA A 4 -0.68 12.59 23.59
N HIS A 5 -0.38 11.48 24.28
CA HIS A 5 0.90 11.24 24.94
C HIS A 5 1.65 10.03 24.36
N GLU A 6 0.92 9.11 23.73
CA GLU A 6 1.46 7.86 23.23
C GLU A 6 0.68 7.34 22.01
N ALA A 7 1.33 6.52 21.19
CA ALA A 7 0.68 5.80 20.10
C ALA A 7 -0.27 4.71 20.64
N ILE A 8 -1.20 4.26 19.79
CA ILE A 8 -2.04 3.10 20.12
C ILE A 8 -1.18 1.84 20.07
N ARG A 9 -0.95 1.24 21.24
CA ARG A 9 -0.17 0.00 21.42
C ARG A 9 -0.77 -0.90 22.49
N PRO A 10 -0.39 -2.18 22.59
CA PRO A 10 -0.77 -3.01 23.73
C PRO A 10 -0.29 -2.38 25.04
N THR A 11 -1.12 -2.48 26.08
CA THR A 11 -0.74 -2.08 27.44
C THR A 11 0.36 -2.98 27.98
N PHE A 12 0.23 -4.29 27.76
CA PHE A 12 1.20 -5.33 28.09
C PHE A 12 1.54 -6.13 26.84
N MET A 13 2.82 -6.12 26.44
CA MET A 13 3.28 -6.78 25.21
C MET A 13 3.25 -8.31 25.32
N GLU A 14 3.34 -8.84 26.54
CA GLU A 14 3.31 -10.26 26.87
C GLU A 14 1.94 -10.89 26.56
N ASN A 15 0.89 -10.07 26.50
CA ASN A 15 -0.45 -10.53 26.16
C ASN A 15 -0.59 -10.61 24.64
N HIS A 16 -0.49 -11.83 24.09
CA HIS A 16 -0.64 -12.06 22.65
C HIS A 16 -2.10 -11.98 22.14
N THR A 17 -3.07 -12.05 23.05
CA THR A 17 -4.50 -11.98 22.75
C THR A 17 -5.23 -11.12 23.78
N ALA A 18 -6.24 -10.37 23.32
CA ALA A 18 -7.18 -9.62 24.15
C ALA A 18 -8.48 -9.38 23.37
N GLY A 19 -9.57 -9.05 24.07
CA GLY A 19 -10.89 -8.85 23.47
C GLY A 19 -11.84 -10.03 23.65
N ALA A 20 -13.12 -9.74 23.82
CA ALA A 20 -14.18 -10.72 24.02
C ALA A 20 -14.79 -11.18 22.68
N SER A 21 -14.90 -10.27 21.71
CA SER A 21 -15.43 -10.57 20.38
C SER A 21 -14.32 -10.90 19.38
N SER A 22 -14.69 -11.58 18.28
CA SER A 22 -13.75 -11.87 17.19
C SER A 22 -13.14 -10.61 16.59
N ASP A 23 -13.93 -9.53 16.48
CA ASP A 23 -13.47 -8.28 15.88
C ASP A 23 -12.51 -7.51 16.80
N GLU A 24 -12.77 -7.52 18.11
CA GLU A 24 -11.82 -6.99 19.10
C GLU A 24 -10.50 -7.76 19.07
N GLN A 25 -10.54 -9.09 18.98
CA GLN A 25 -9.32 -9.91 18.89
C GLN A 25 -8.53 -9.66 17.61
N LYS A 26 -9.20 -9.48 16.46
CA LYS A 26 -8.55 -9.10 15.20
C LYS A 26 -7.91 -7.72 15.28
N LEU A 27 -8.62 -6.73 15.84
CA LEU A 27 -8.10 -5.38 16.02
C LEU A 27 -6.90 -5.38 16.98
N TYR A 28 -6.99 -6.09 18.10
CA TYR A 28 -5.89 -6.24 19.04
C TYR A 28 -4.67 -6.87 18.38
N LYS A 29 -4.86 -7.96 17.62
CA LYS A 29 -3.78 -8.63 16.87
C LYS A 29 -3.13 -7.70 15.85
N LEU A 30 -3.90 -6.83 15.19
CA LEU A 30 -3.39 -5.81 14.28
C LEU A 30 -2.51 -4.79 15.03
N ILE A 31 -3.00 -4.25 16.15
CA ILE A 31 -2.27 -3.30 17.00
C ILE A 31 -0.98 -3.92 17.53
N TRP A 32 -1.04 -5.17 18.03
CA TRP A 32 0.10 -5.90 18.57
C TRP A 32 1.16 -6.15 17.50
N ARG A 33 0.78 -6.62 16.31
CA ARG A 33 1.71 -6.84 15.19
C ARG A 33 2.37 -5.55 14.74
N ARG A 34 1.61 -4.46 14.60
CA ARG A 34 2.16 -3.15 14.21
C ARG A 34 3.13 -2.61 15.25
N THR A 35 2.82 -2.76 16.55
CA THR A 35 3.71 -2.34 17.63
C THR A 35 5.01 -3.13 17.62
N LEU A 36 4.94 -4.46 17.50
CA LEU A 36 6.13 -5.30 17.45
C LEU A 36 6.98 -5.01 16.20
N ALA A 37 6.34 -4.89 15.03
CA ALA A 37 7.01 -4.54 13.78
C ALA A 37 7.76 -3.21 13.85
N SER A 38 7.24 -2.22 14.60
CA SER A 38 7.93 -0.93 14.79
C SER A 38 9.26 -1.02 15.54
N GLN A 39 9.52 -2.13 16.24
CA GLN A 39 10.76 -2.39 16.97
C GLN A 39 11.66 -3.40 16.24
N MET A 40 11.25 -3.90 15.08
CA MET A 40 12.05 -4.82 14.26
C MET A 40 13.04 -4.04 13.39
N ALA A 41 14.04 -4.74 12.86
CA ALA A 41 14.95 -4.19 11.88
C ALA A 41 14.23 -3.84 10.57
N ASP A 42 14.78 -2.85 9.86
CA ASP A 42 14.29 -2.46 8.53
C ASP A 42 14.40 -3.62 7.53
N ALA A 43 13.43 -3.69 6.62
CA ALA A 43 13.52 -4.55 5.46
C ALA A 43 14.64 -4.07 4.53
N LYS A 44 15.36 -5.00 3.90
CA LYS A 44 16.34 -4.69 2.86
C LYS A 44 15.81 -5.17 1.52
N LEU A 45 15.66 -4.24 0.59
CA LEU A 45 15.20 -4.52 -0.76
C LEU A 45 16.31 -4.14 -1.75
N GLU A 46 16.48 -4.97 -2.76
CA GLU A 46 17.33 -4.69 -3.92
C GLU A 46 16.44 -4.27 -5.07
N LYS A 47 16.65 -3.04 -5.56
CA LYS A 47 15.96 -2.52 -6.74
C LYS A 47 16.91 -2.52 -7.91
N THR A 48 16.57 -3.28 -8.94
CA THR A 48 17.34 -3.41 -10.17
C THR A 48 16.60 -2.68 -11.28
N THR A 49 17.27 -1.73 -11.92
CA THR A 49 16.78 -1.04 -13.13
C THR A 49 17.71 -1.36 -14.28
N VAL A 50 17.21 -2.04 -15.30
CA VAL A 50 17.94 -2.39 -16.51
C VAL A 50 17.46 -1.47 -17.62
N THR A 51 18.41 -0.80 -18.26
CA THR A 51 18.16 0.02 -19.45
C THR A 51 18.71 -0.74 -20.65
N ILE A 52 17.88 -0.95 -21.66
CA ILE A 52 18.18 -1.78 -22.83
C ILE A 52 18.12 -0.88 -24.06
N ASP A 53 19.24 -0.78 -24.76
CA ASP A 53 19.31 -0.06 -26.03
C ASP A 53 18.70 -0.89 -27.16
N ILE A 54 18.04 -0.22 -28.11
CA ILE A 54 17.44 -0.85 -29.28
C ILE A 54 18.40 -0.67 -30.46
N SER A 55 18.86 -1.75 -31.07
CA SER A 55 19.85 -1.70 -32.18
C SER A 55 19.41 -0.89 -33.41
N THR A 56 18.10 -0.69 -33.59
CA THR A 56 17.51 0.02 -34.75
C THR A 56 16.99 1.42 -34.43
N ARG A 57 17.03 1.85 -33.15
CA ARG A 57 16.36 3.06 -32.66
C ARG A 57 17.15 3.76 -31.57
N LYS A 58 16.80 5.01 -31.26
CA LYS A 58 17.49 5.79 -30.20
C LYS A 58 16.80 5.67 -28.85
N GLU A 59 15.56 5.22 -28.86
CA GLU A 59 14.75 4.95 -27.70
C GLU A 59 15.27 3.74 -26.93
N GLN A 60 15.01 3.73 -25.63
CA GLN A 60 15.46 2.69 -24.71
C GLN A 60 14.25 1.98 -24.10
N LEU A 61 14.41 0.69 -23.85
CA LEU A 61 13.47 -0.07 -23.02
C LEU A 61 13.99 -0.09 -21.59
N GLN A 62 13.07 -0.06 -20.62
CA GLN A 62 13.42 -0.15 -19.22
C GLN A 62 12.70 -1.34 -18.59
N ALA A 63 13.45 -2.17 -17.88
CA ALA A 63 12.92 -3.19 -17.00
C ALA A 63 13.30 -2.85 -15.56
N LYS A 64 12.34 -2.97 -14.64
CA LYS A 64 12.56 -2.80 -13.21
C LYS A 64 12.19 -4.07 -12.50
N GLY A 65 12.96 -4.40 -11.47
CA GLY A 65 12.72 -5.53 -10.61
C GLY A 65 13.08 -5.19 -9.18
N GLU A 66 12.36 -5.79 -8.25
CA GLU A 66 12.56 -5.60 -6.82
C GLU A 66 12.59 -6.95 -6.12
N VAL A 67 13.60 -7.18 -5.30
CA VAL A 67 13.78 -8.42 -4.54
C VAL A 67 14.00 -8.08 -3.07
N ILE A 68 13.29 -8.75 -2.17
CA ILE A 68 13.51 -8.63 -0.73
C ILE A 68 14.72 -9.47 -0.35
N LEU A 69 15.81 -8.82 0.06
CA LEU A 69 17.03 -9.47 0.57
C LEU A 69 16.87 -9.87 2.04
N PHE A 70 16.10 -9.10 2.79
CA PHE A 70 15.80 -9.35 4.20
C PHE A 70 14.44 -8.75 4.56
N ASP A 71 13.53 -9.58 5.07
CA ASP A 71 12.15 -9.16 5.33
C ASP A 71 12.04 -8.08 6.41
N GLY A 72 12.93 -8.07 7.41
CA GLY A 72 12.81 -7.16 8.55
C GLY A 72 11.41 -7.16 9.16
N PHE A 73 10.86 -5.97 9.41
CA PHE A 73 9.50 -5.78 9.92
C PHE A 73 8.39 -6.32 8.99
N LEU A 74 8.63 -6.44 7.67
CA LEU A 74 7.62 -6.91 6.71
C LEU A 74 7.14 -8.33 6.99
N LYS A 75 7.96 -9.14 7.69
CA LYS A 75 7.61 -10.50 8.10
C LYS A 75 6.38 -10.57 9.00
N LEU A 76 6.15 -9.54 9.82
CA LEU A 76 5.01 -9.48 10.75
C LEU A 76 3.93 -8.49 10.32
N TYR A 77 4.32 -7.47 9.56
CA TYR A 77 3.43 -6.40 9.13
C TYR A 77 3.71 -6.07 7.67
N THR A 78 2.96 -6.73 6.79
CA THR A 78 2.79 -6.26 5.42
C THR A 78 1.58 -5.33 5.44
N GLU A 79 1.81 -4.04 5.20
CA GLU A 79 0.70 -3.15 4.93
C GLU A 79 -0.02 -3.72 3.71
N SER A 80 -1.36 -3.87 3.78
CA SER A 80 -2.12 -4.26 2.59
C SER A 80 -1.99 -3.07 1.65
N VAL A 81 -1.05 -3.17 0.72
CA VAL A 81 -0.94 -2.23 -0.39
C VAL A 81 -2.31 -2.23 -1.04
N SER A 82 -2.88 -1.05 -1.20
CA SER A 82 -4.19 -0.91 -1.82
C SER A 82 -4.11 -1.57 -3.20
N GLU A 83 -5.13 -2.31 -3.61
CA GLU A 83 -5.19 -3.05 -4.89
C GLU A 83 -4.97 -2.16 -6.14
N ASP A 84 -4.84 -0.84 -5.96
CA ASP A 84 -4.64 0.18 -6.98
C ASP A 84 -3.17 0.57 -7.23
N GLU A 85 -2.20 0.13 -6.41
CA GLU A 85 -0.77 0.30 -6.76
C GLU A 85 -0.33 -0.91 -7.58
N ASP A 86 -0.19 -0.68 -8.89
CA ASP A 86 0.21 -1.65 -9.91
C ASP A 86 1.26 -2.64 -9.39
N ALA A 87 0.83 -3.88 -9.15
CA ALA A 87 1.68 -5.04 -8.90
C ALA A 87 2.48 -5.47 -10.17
N GLU A 88 2.74 -4.53 -11.09
CA GLU A 88 3.44 -4.77 -12.35
C GLU A 88 4.98 -4.68 -12.22
N GLU A 89 5.53 -4.14 -11.12
CA GLU A 89 6.99 -3.95 -10.95
C GLU A 89 7.70 -5.05 -10.13
N SER A 90 7.01 -6.06 -9.62
CA SER A 90 7.60 -7.11 -8.78
C SER A 90 8.08 -8.33 -9.58
N GLY A 91 8.93 -8.11 -10.58
CA GLY A 91 9.61 -9.18 -11.33
C GLY A 91 11.02 -9.43 -10.81
N ILE A 92 11.42 -10.70 -10.69
CA ILE A 92 12.84 -11.05 -10.47
C ILE A 92 13.57 -10.83 -11.80
N ILE A 93 14.49 -9.87 -11.82
CA ILE A 93 15.40 -9.68 -12.96
C ILE A 93 16.56 -10.67 -12.83
N PRO A 94 16.86 -11.47 -13.85
CA PRO A 94 18.04 -12.34 -13.83
C PRO A 94 19.32 -11.50 -13.76
N PRO A 95 20.43 -12.06 -13.24
CA PRO A 95 21.70 -11.34 -13.24
C PRO A 95 22.11 -10.99 -14.69
N LEU A 96 22.42 -9.72 -14.91
CA LEU A 96 22.83 -9.15 -16.19
C LEU A 96 24.09 -8.30 -15.99
N GLN A 97 24.92 -8.20 -17.03
CA GLN A 97 26.08 -7.33 -17.09
C GLN A 97 25.93 -6.30 -18.21
N SER A 98 26.64 -5.18 -18.07
CA SER A 98 26.67 -4.16 -19.12
C SER A 98 27.37 -4.73 -20.36
N GLY A 99 26.69 -4.63 -21.50
CA GLY A 99 27.17 -5.19 -22.77
C GLY A 99 26.63 -6.59 -23.09
N ASP A 100 25.82 -7.20 -22.21
CA ASP A 100 25.15 -8.45 -22.52
C ASP A 100 24.24 -8.31 -23.75
N GLU A 101 24.38 -9.22 -24.70
CA GLU A 101 23.54 -9.27 -25.89
C GLU A 101 22.19 -9.92 -25.55
N LEU A 102 21.10 -9.17 -25.73
CA LEU A 102 19.74 -9.64 -25.51
C LEU A 102 19.05 -9.95 -26.84
N SER A 103 18.47 -11.13 -26.96
CA SER A 103 17.65 -11.52 -28.12
C SER A 103 16.20 -11.10 -27.91
N LEU A 104 15.66 -10.29 -28.82
CA LEU A 104 14.24 -9.95 -28.86
C LEU A 104 13.42 -11.20 -29.21
N ARG A 105 12.58 -11.67 -28.28
CA ARG A 105 11.67 -12.80 -28.51
C ARG A 105 10.32 -12.35 -29.04
N GLU A 106 9.77 -11.31 -28.45
CA GLU A 106 8.45 -10.77 -28.77
C GLU A 106 8.45 -9.26 -28.53
N MET A 107 7.68 -8.53 -29.33
CA MET A 107 7.41 -7.11 -29.13
C MET A 107 5.90 -6.89 -29.20
N LEU A 108 5.30 -6.50 -28.08
CA LEU A 108 3.87 -6.25 -27.97
C LEU A 108 3.62 -4.75 -27.83
N ALA A 109 2.86 -4.18 -28.77
CA ALA A 109 2.34 -2.84 -28.61
C ALA A 109 1.09 -2.90 -27.71
N THR A 110 1.16 -2.25 -26.55
CA THR A 110 0.03 -2.14 -25.63
C THR A 110 -0.56 -0.74 -25.70
N GLU A 111 -1.87 -0.66 -25.90
CA GLU A 111 -2.62 0.58 -25.74
C GLU A 111 -3.15 0.64 -24.32
N ARG A 112 -2.84 1.71 -23.60
CA ARG A 112 -3.36 1.97 -22.25
C ARG A 112 -4.23 3.22 -22.28
N PHE A 113 -5.37 3.15 -21.59
CA PHE A 113 -6.26 4.29 -21.39
C PHE A 113 -6.10 4.83 -19.98
N SER A 114 -6.16 6.15 -19.82
CA SER A 114 -6.21 6.76 -18.49
C SER A 114 -7.47 6.33 -17.77
N LYS A 115 -7.33 5.77 -16.57
CA LYS A 115 -8.46 5.54 -15.67
C LYS A 115 -8.85 6.86 -15.00
N HIS A 116 -10.13 7.02 -14.68
CA HIS A 116 -10.55 8.12 -13.82
C HIS A 116 -9.97 7.92 -12.41
N PRO A 117 -9.81 8.99 -11.61
CA PRO A 117 -9.41 8.85 -10.21
C PRO A 117 -10.33 7.89 -9.45
N PRO A 118 -9.80 7.03 -8.57
CA PRO A 118 -10.61 6.13 -7.77
C PRO A 118 -11.51 6.92 -6.82
N ARG A 119 -12.67 6.34 -6.47
CA ARG A 119 -13.53 6.89 -5.44
C ARG A 119 -12.92 6.64 -4.06
N TYR A 120 -13.27 7.47 -3.09
CA TYR A 120 -12.80 7.28 -1.73
C TYR A 120 -13.44 6.06 -1.06
N THR A 121 -12.59 5.17 -0.54
CA THR A 121 -12.89 4.28 0.59
C THR A 121 -12.93 5.08 1.89
N GLU A 122 -13.46 4.50 2.97
CA GLU A 122 -13.40 5.16 4.29
C GLU A 122 -11.94 5.44 4.70
N ALA A 123 -11.02 4.49 4.47
CA ALA A 123 -9.60 4.66 4.79
C ALA A 123 -8.95 5.81 4.01
N SER A 124 -9.15 5.85 2.68
CA SER A 124 -8.61 6.94 1.84
C SER A 124 -9.27 8.28 2.11
N LEU A 125 -10.55 8.31 2.52
CA LEU A 125 -11.22 9.53 2.96
C LEU A 125 -10.64 10.05 4.28
N VAL A 126 -10.41 9.18 5.26
CA VAL A 126 -9.75 9.56 6.53
C VAL A 126 -8.37 10.12 6.26
N LYS A 127 -7.56 9.44 5.42
CA LYS A 127 -6.25 9.92 4.99
C LYS A 127 -6.36 11.31 4.35
N LYS A 128 -7.35 11.51 3.48
CA LYS A 128 -7.53 12.80 2.80
C LYS A 128 -7.95 13.93 3.74
N LEU A 129 -8.81 13.65 4.71
CA LEU A 129 -9.23 14.59 5.74
C LEU A 129 -8.04 15.03 6.60
N GLU A 130 -7.18 14.08 6.99
CA GLU A 130 -5.94 14.33 7.73
C GLU A 130 -4.96 15.22 6.95
N GLU A 131 -4.67 14.89 5.69
CA GLU A 131 -3.80 15.68 4.80
C GLU A 131 -4.28 17.13 4.65
N LEU A 132 -5.59 17.35 4.59
CA LEU A 132 -6.19 18.68 4.47
C LEU A 132 -6.32 19.40 5.83
N GLY A 133 -5.95 18.76 6.94
CA GLY A 133 -6.10 19.30 8.29
C GLY A 133 -7.56 19.44 8.77
N ILE A 134 -8.49 18.73 8.12
CA ILE A 134 -9.93 18.78 8.41
C ILE A 134 -10.28 17.65 9.38
N GLY A 135 -10.69 18.01 10.58
CA GLY A 135 -11.03 17.04 11.62
C GLY A 135 -9.83 16.64 12.48
N ARG A 136 -10.05 15.68 13.38
CA ARG A 136 -9.12 15.17 14.39
C ARG A 136 -9.37 13.66 14.55
N PRO A 137 -8.47 12.91 15.22
CA PRO A 137 -8.67 11.48 15.50
C PRO A 137 -10.05 11.16 16.12
N SER A 138 -10.57 12.04 16.98
CA SER A 138 -11.89 11.91 17.61
C SER A 138 -13.07 12.20 16.67
N THR A 139 -12.84 12.83 15.51
CA THR A 139 -13.92 13.30 14.62
C THR A 139 -14.02 12.55 13.30
N TYR A 140 -13.02 11.76 12.90
CA TYR A 140 -13.04 11.08 11.59
C TYR A 140 -14.23 10.11 11.46
N ALA A 141 -14.31 9.11 12.34
CA ALA A 141 -15.40 8.13 12.34
C ALA A 141 -16.81 8.77 12.47
N PRO A 142 -17.08 9.69 13.43
CA PRO A 142 -18.40 10.28 13.54
C PRO A 142 -18.76 11.19 12.37
N THR A 143 -17.79 11.86 11.73
CA THR A 143 -18.05 12.65 10.51
C THR A 143 -18.53 11.75 9.39
N ILE A 144 -17.79 10.67 9.12
CA ILE A 144 -18.12 9.67 8.08
C ILE A 144 -19.49 9.03 8.36
N SER A 145 -19.73 8.61 9.60
CA SER A 145 -21.03 8.03 10.00
C SER A 145 -22.18 9.02 9.82
N THR A 146 -21.97 10.30 10.16
CA THR A 146 -23.01 11.34 10.04
C THR A 146 -23.40 11.60 8.59
N ILE A 147 -22.44 11.72 7.68
CA ILE A 147 -22.73 11.97 6.26
C ILE A 147 -23.41 10.78 5.59
N GLN A 148 -23.10 9.55 6.02
CA GLN A 148 -23.80 8.34 5.58
C GLN A 148 -25.22 8.28 6.14
N LYS A 149 -25.41 8.50 7.45
CA LYS A 149 -26.72 8.46 8.12
C LYS A 149 -27.70 9.52 7.58
N ARG A 150 -27.19 10.68 7.18
CA ARG A 150 -28.00 11.75 6.57
C ARG A 150 -28.28 11.51 5.08
N GLY A 151 -27.74 10.46 4.48
CA GLY A 151 -27.95 10.11 3.08
C GLY A 151 -27.20 10.99 2.08
N TYR A 152 -26.19 11.77 2.52
CA TYR A 152 -25.38 12.58 1.60
C TYR A 152 -24.40 11.72 0.80
N VAL A 153 -23.94 10.62 1.39
CA VAL A 153 -23.01 9.66 0.78
C VAL A 153 -23.50 8.26 1.08
N GLU A 154 -23.25 7.33 0.17
CA GLU A 154 -23.58 5.93 0.35
C GLU A 154 -22.35 5.06 0.09
N LYS A 155 -22.15 4.05 0.93
CA LYS A 155 -21.13 3.03 0.73
C LYS A 155 -21.65 2.01 -0.27
N ARG A 156 -21.21 2.13 -1.53
CA ARG A 156 -21.48 1.15 -2.57
C ARG A 156 -20.21 0.85 -3.33
N ASP A 157 -20.05 -0.42 -3.67
CA ASP A 157 -19.19 -0.81 -4.77
C ASP A 157 -20.03 -0.70 -6.04
N LYS A 158 -19.82 0.37 -6.80
CA LYS A 158 -20.60 0.66 -8.00
C LYS A 158 -19.65 0.95 -9.13
N GLU A 159 -19.72 0.10 -10.15
CA GLU A 159 -18.97 0.29 -11.39
C GLU A 159 -19.29 1.67 -11.97
N GLY A 160 -18.24 2.33 -12.49
CA GLY A 160 -18.39 3.60 -13.18
C GLY A 160 -19.31 3.42 -14.37
N THR A 161 -20.31 4.28 -14.51
CA THR A 161 -21.11 4.32 -15.72
C THR A 161 -20.29 4.99 -16.82
N PRO A 162 -20.13 4.37 -18.01
CA PRO A 162 -19.49 5.02 -19.14
C PRO A 162 -20.28 6.30 -19.46
N ARG A 163 -19.55 7.41 -19.63
CA ARG A 163 -20.10 8.70 -20.03
C ARG A 163 -20.06 8.85 -21.53
#